data_AF-A0A090MGI7-F1
#
_entry.id   AF-A0A090MGI7-F1
#
_cell.length_a   1.000
_cell.length_b   1.000
_cell.length_c   1.000
_cell.angle_alpha   90.00
_cell.angle_beta   90.00
_cell.angle_gamma   90.00
#
_symmetry.space_group_name_H-M   'P 1'
#
loop_
_entity.id
_entity.type
_entity.pdbx_description
1 polymer ?
#
loop_
_entity_poly.entity_id
_entity_poly.type
_entity_poly.pdbx_seq_one_letter_code
_entity_poly.pdbx_strand_id
1 'polypeptide(L)'
;MPRVSYTEDEVAEAMLDVTDNRLSQSKSAQKREIPRSTLGDRLRGLPSRSEVTQPAQLLSKPEESRLVAWILRQEALGYAPSHSQVRATVNALLRQQGREKPVGVHWLARFMKRHPSIKTKIGKRQEASRFNCFTPTAVNWYFDIREREYGWIKPENTVNVDEGGIMAGFGEYLSF
;
A
#
# COMPACT_ATOMS: atom_id res chain seq x y z
N MET A 1 29.89 4.24 -14.27
CA MET A 1 28.81 4.09 -15.26
C MET A 1 27.50 4.45 -14.57
N PRO A 2 26.76 5.47 -15.03
CA PRO A 2 25.44 5.78 -14.48
C PRO A 2 24.54 4.56 -14.68
N ARG A 3 23.82 4.17 -13.64
CA ARG A 3 22.91 3.03 -13.71
C ARG A 3 21.61 3.54 -14.33
N VAL A 4 21.47 3.39 -15.65
CA VAL A 4 20.23 3.75 -16.36
C VAL A 4 19.09 2.96 -15.72
N SER A 5 18.08 3.65 -15.20
CA SER A 5 16.89 3.02 -14.64
C SER A 5 15.83 2.92 -15.73
N TYR A 6 15.68 1.72 -16.28
CA TYR A 6 14.54 1.37 -17.12
C TYR A 6 13.58 0.47 -16.32
N THR A 7 12.30 0.52 -16.66
CA THR A 7 11.24 -0.31 -16.05
C THR A 7 11.01 -1.58 -16.86
N GLU A 8 10.43 -2.62 -16.26
CA GLU A 8 10.04 -3.82 -17.03
C GLU A 8 8.90 -3.51 -18.02
N ASP A 9 8.08 -2.48 -17.75
CA ASP A 9 7.04 -2.02 -18.67
C ASP A 9 7.66 -1.41 -19.93
N GLU A 10 8.70 -0.57 -19.79
CA GLU A 10 9.47 -0.05 -20.92
C GLU A 10 10.12 -1.17 -21.75
N VAL A 11 10.58 -2.23 -21.08
CA VAL A 11 11.15 -3.41 -21.75
C VAL A 11 10.08 -4.18 -22.51
N ALA A 12 8.88 -4.34 -21.94
CA ALA A 12 7.75 -4.98 -22.61
C ALA A 12 7.31 -4.17 -23.84
N GLU A 13 7.19 -2.85 -23.72
CA GLU A 13 6.88 -1.98 -24.85
C GLU A 13 7.99 -1.97 -25.90
N ALA A 14 9.26 -2.09 -25.49
CA ALA A 14 10.38 -2.22 -26.42
C ALA A 14 10.33 -3.54 -27.22
N MET A 15 9.85 -4.62 -26.61
CA MET A 15 9.62 -5.89 -27.30
C MET A 15 8.48 -5.77 -28.31
N LEU A 16 7.36 -5.14 -27.93
CA LEU A 16 6.23 -4.87 -28.84
C LEU A 16 6.66 -4.00 -30.03
N ASP A 17 7.51 -3.00 -29.79
CA ASP A 17 8.07 -2.15 -30.83
C ASP A 17 8.86 -2.98 -31.88
N VAL A 18 9.52 -4.06 -31.45
CA VAL A 18 10.29 -4.96 -32.33
C VAL A 18 9.39 -5.98 -33.05
N THR A 19 8.40 -6.55 -32.36
CA THR A 19 7.53 -7.60 -32.93
C THR A 19 6.42 -7.03 -33.82
N ASP A 20 5.75 -5.97 -33.37
CA ASP A 20 4.51 -5.47 -33.98
C ASP A 20 4.77 -4.24 -34.85
N ASN A 21 5.57 -3.30 -34.33
CA ASN A 21 5.91 -2.06 -35.04
C ASN A 21 7.13 -2.22 -35.98
N ARG A 22 7.69 -3.42 -36.08
CA ARG A 22 8.85 -3.80 -36.93
C ARG A 22 10.05 -2.85 -36.79
N LEU A 23 10.24 -2.25 -35.63
CA LEU A 23 11.42 -1.45 -35.33
C LEU A 23 12.64 -2.36 -35.18
N SER A 24 13.80 -1.89 -35.59
CA SER A 24 15.03 -2.63 -35.28
C SER A 24 15.26 -2.64 -33.77
N GLN A 25 15.84 -3.74 -33.25
CA GLN A 25 16.18 -3.85 -31.83
C GLN A 25 17.00 -2.66 -31.33
N SER A 26 17.92 -2.15 -32.17
CA SER A 26 18.73 -0.98 -31.84
C SER A 26 17.89 0.28 -31.65
N LYS A 27 16.95 0.51 -32.56
CA LYS A 27 16.10 1.71 -32.57
C LYS A 27 15.10 1.67 -31.42
N SER A 28 14.52 0.50 -31.15
CA SER A 28 13.62 0.30 -30.01
C SER A 28 14.34 0.48 -28.66
N ALA A 29 15.53 -0.13 -28.50
CA ALA A 29 16.36 0.01 -27.31
C ALA A 29 16.77 1.47 -27.06
N GLN A 30 17.22 2.18 -28.11
CA GLN A 30 17.62 3.58 -28.01
C GLN A 30 16.45 4.51 -27.67
N LYS A 31 15.28 4.30 -28.28
CA LYS A 31 14.05 5.09 -28.04
C LYS A 31 13.65 5.11 -26.56
N ARG A 32 13.96 4.04 -25.83
CA ARG A 32 13.56 3.84 -24.42
C ARG A 32 14.75 3.79 -23.46
N GLU A 33 15.94 4.12 -23.95
CA GLU A 33 17.20 4.11 -23.18
C GLU A 33 17.52 2.75 -22.53
N ILE A 34 17.05 1.66 -23.11
CA ILE A 34 17.27 0.30 -22.62
C ILE A 34 18.60 -0.22 -23.20
N PRO A 35 19.48 -0.86 -22.40
CA PRO A 35 20.64 -1.54 -22.94
C PRO A 35 20.23 -2.59 -23.98
N ARG A 36 20.88 -2.57 -25.16
CA ARG A 36 20.60 -3.55 -26.23
C ARG A 36 20.72 -5.00 -25.78
N SER A 37 21.65 -5.30 -24.87
CA SER A 37 21.81 -6.63 -24.28
C SER A 37 20.56 -7.07 -23.54
N THR A 38 19.97 -6.19 -22.73
CA THR A 38 18.74 -6.48 -21.97
C THR A 38 17.56 -6.78 -22.90
N LEU A 39 17.34 -5.96 -23.93
CA LEU A 39 16.28 -6.20 -24.91
C LEU A 39 16.52 -7.50 -25.70
N GLY A 40 17.77 -7.76 -26.09
CA GLY A 40 18.15 -9.00 -26.77
C GLY A 40 17.98 -10.25 -25.90
N ASP A 41 18.29 -10.17 -24.61
CA ASP A 41 18.05 -11.24 -23.63
C ASP A 41 16.57 -11.56 -23.52
N ARG A 42 15.73 -10.51 -23.41
CA ARG A 42 14.27 -10.64 -23.31
C ARG A 42 13.65 -11.24 -24.56
N LEU A 43 14.06 -10.80 -25.75
CA LEU A 43 13.60 -11.37 -27.03
C LEU A 43 14.04 -12.83 -27.21
N ARG A 44 15.14 -13.25 -26.57
CA ARG A 44 15.57 -14.66 -26.50
C ARG A 44 14.84 -15.47 -25.43
N GLY A 45 13.89 -14.87 -24.72
CA GLY A 45 13.12 -15.52 -23.66
C GLY A 45 13.85 -15.62 -22.32
N LEU A 46 14.96 -14.89 -22.12
CA LEU A 46 15.60 -14.87 -20.81
C LEU A 46 14.74 -14.04 -19.82
N PRO A 47 14.41 -14.60 -18.66
CA PRO A 47 13.59 -13.93 -17.65
C PRO A 47 14.34 -12.76 -17.02
N SER A 48 13.58 -11.84 -16.44
CA SER A 48 14.14 -10.73 -15.68
C SER A 48 14.88 -11.20 -14.46
N ARG A 49 15.86 -10.42 -14.03
CA ARG A 49 16.51 -10.67 -12.74
C ARG A 49 15.47 -10.74 -11.61
N SER A 50 14.42 -9.91 -11.70
CA SER A 50 13.33 -9.94 -10.75
C SER A 50 12.65 -11.31 -10.74
N GLU A 51 12.28 -11.84 -11.90
CA GLU A 51 11.63 -13.15 -12.09
C GLU A 51 12.52 -14.32 -11.69
N VAL A 52 13.81 -14.29 -12.01
CA VAL A 52 14.78 -15.30 -11.56
C VAL A 52 14.86 -15.33 -10.03
N THR A 53 14.70 -14.19 -9.37
CA THR A 53 14.77 -14.09 -7.90
C THR A 53 13.44 -14.43 -7.22
N GLN A 54 12.30 -14.40 -7.93
CA GLN A 54 10.96 -14.63 -7.35
C GLN A 54 10.81 -15.98 -6.62
N PRO A 55 11.28 -17.13 -7.15
CA PRO A 55 11.14 -18.42 -6.47
C PRO A 55 11.83 -18.47 -5.10
N ALA A 56 12.83 -17.63 -4.87
CA ALA A 56 13.55 -17.54 -3.60
C ALA A 56 12.92 -16.55 -2.60
N GLN A 57 11.85 -15.84 -2.99
CA GLN A 57 11.16 -14.92 -2.09
C GLN A 57 10.23 -15.67 -1.13
N LEU A 58 10.04 -15.08 0.06
CA LEU A 58 9.22 -15.66 1.12
C LEU A 58 7.73 -15.72 0.76
N LEU A 59 7.27 -14.72 0.01
CA LEU A 59 5.91 -14.60 -0.50
C LEU A 59 5.97 -14.58 -2.02
N SER A 60 4.98 -15.20 -2.65
CA SER A 60 4.75 -15.13 -4.09
C SER A 60 4.25 -13.74 -4.51
N LYS A 61 4.41 -13.38 -5.80
CA LYS A 61 3.86 -12.12 -6.35
C LYS A 61 2.40 -11.82 -5.95
N PRO A 62 1.44 -12.78 -6.04
CA PRO A 62 0.06 -12.50 -5.66
C PRO A 62 -0.11 -12.31 -4.14
N GLU A 63 0.68 -13.01 -3.31
CA GLU A 63 0.67 -12.80 -1.86
C GLU A 63 1.21 -11.43 -1.48
N GLU A 64 2.33 -11.02 -2.07
CA GLU A 64 2.87 -9.68 -1.87
C GLU A 64 1.86 -8.61 -2.29
N SER A 65 1.21 -8.79 -3.45
CA SER A 65 0.20 -7.84 -3.95
C SER A 65 -0.99 -7.71 -3.01
N ARG A 66 -1.49 -8.83 -2.46
CA ARG A 66 -2.55 -8.81 -1.44
C ARG A 66 -2.11 -8.13 -0.15
N LEU A 67 -0.86 -8.36 0.28
CA LEU A 67 -0.32 -7.70 1.47
C LEU A 67 -0.20 -6.17 1.25
N VAL A 68 0.27 -5.74 0.08
CA VAL A 68 0.32 -4.32 -0.29
C VAL A 68 -1.07 -3.70 -0.28
N ALA A 69 -2.05 -4.35 -0.93
CA ALA A 69 -3.43 -3.88 -0.95
C ALA A 69 -4.03 -3.79 0.46
N TRP A 70 -3.74 -4.78 1.32
CA TRP A 70 -4.15 -4.74 2.73
C TRP A 70 -3.52 -3.54 3.47
N ILE A 71 -2.22 -3.29 3.32
CA ILE A 71 -1.54 -2.15 3.96
C ILE A 71 -2.15 -0.83 3.52
N LEU A 72 -2.35 -0.64 2.21
CA LEU A 72 -2.94 0.58 1.65
C LEU A 72 -4.39 0.77 2.08
N ARG A 73 -5.17 -0.32 2.19
CA ARG A 73 -6.54 -0.26 2.71
C ARG A 73 -6.57 0.12 4.19
N GLN A 74 -5.66 -0.41 4.99
CA GLN A 74 -5.53 -0.04 6.39
C GLN A 74 -5.16 1.44 6.53
N GLU A 75 -4.24 1.95 5.71
CA GLU A 75 -3.92 3.38 5.63
C GLU A 75 -5.13 4.25 5.24
N ALA A 76 -5.90 3.85 4.23
CA ALA A 76 -7.11 4.56 3.81
C ALA A 76 -8.18 4.64 4.90
N LEU A 77 -8.19 3.67 5.82
CA LEU A 77 -9.06 3.66 7.00
C LEU A 77 -8.49 4.45 8.19
N GLY A 78 -7.34 5.11 8.02
CA GLY A 78 -6.64 5.82 9.10
C GLY A 78 -5.79 4.93 10.01
N TYR A 79 -5.68 3.63 9.70
CA TYR A 79 -4.94 2.63 10.47
C TYR A 79 -3.65 2.22 9.77
N ALA A 80 -2.64 3.09 9.67
CA ALA A 80 -1.35 2.65 9.10
C ALA A 80 -0.70 1.55 9.98
N PRO A 81 -0.57 0.29 9.51
CA PRO A 81 -0.04 -0.78 10.34
C PRO A 81 1.45 -0.58 10.60
N SER A 82 1.87 -0.82 11.83
CA SER A 82 3.27 -0.73 12.22
C SER A 82 4.11 -1.85 11.61
N HIS A 83 5.44 -1.66 11.58
CA HIS A 83 6.37 -2.68 11.10
C HIS A 83 6.24 -4.02 11.85
N SER A 84 5.94 -4.00 13.15
CA SER A 84 5.73 -5.23 13.93
C SER A 84 4.41 -5.91 13.58
N GLN A 85 3.34 -5.14 13.37
CA GLN A 85 2.04 -5.67 12.92
C GLN A 85 2.16 -6.33 11.54
N VAL A 86 2.82 -5.69 10.58
CA VAL A 86 3.04 -6.29 9.25
C VAL A 86 3.81 -7.61 9.37
N ARG A 87 4.87 -7.65 10.18
CA ARG A 87 5.61 -8.91 10.43
C ARG A 87 4.75 -9.98 11.09
N ALA A 88 3.92 -9.61 12.06
CA ALA A 88 3.02 -10.56 12.73
C ALA A 88 1.99 -11.15 11.75
N THR A 89 1.38 -10.32 10.91
CA THR A 89 0.44 -10.74 9.87
C THR A 89 1.09 -11.71 8.88
N VAL A 90 2.31 -11.41 8.43
CA VAL A 90 3.03 -12.29 7.50
C VAL A 90 3.42 -13.61 8.16
N ASN A 91 3.90 -13.59 9.41
CA ASN A 91 4.17 -14.82 10.15
C ASN A 91 2.90 -15.67 10.34
N ALA A 92 1.75 -15.05 10.61
CA ALA A 92 0.48 -15.75 10.71
C ALA A 92 0.06 -16.40 9.38
N LEU A 93 0.22 -15.67 8.27
CA LEU A 93 -0.03 -16.21 6.91
C LEU A 93 0.87 -17.41 6.61
N LEU A 94 2.16 -17.32 6.92
CA LEU A 94 3.11 -18.42 6.69
C LEU A 94 2.77 -19.66 7.54
N ARG A 95 2.36 -19.46 8.81
CA ARG A 95 1.90 -20.56 9.67
C ARG A 95 0.69 -21.27 9.10
N GLN A 96 -0.29 -20.54 8.55
CA GLN A 96 -1.45 -21.14 7.87
C GLN A 96 -1.06 -22.00 6.65
N GLN A 97 0.10 -21.74 6.05
CA GLN A 97 0.64 -22.49 4.92
C GLN A 97 1.58 -23.64 5.34
N GLY A 98 1.69 -23.93 6.63
CA GLY A 98 2.64 -24.92 7.16
C GLY A 98 4.11 -24.48 7.07
N ARG A 99 4.37 -23.18 6.86
CA ARG A 99 5.73 -22.61 6.82
C ARG A 99 6.06 -21.99 8.17
N GLU A 100 6.80 -22.71 8.99
CA GLU A 100 7.10 -22.28 10.37
C GLU A 100 8.29 -21.31 10.49
N LYS A 101 9.08 -21.15 9.42
CA LYS A 101 10.27 -20.29 9.45
C LYS A 101 9.86 -18.82 9.68
N PRO A 102 10.37 -18.17 10.74
CA PRO A 102 10.02 -16.79 11.02
C PRO A 102 10.57 -15.85 9.94
N VAL A 103 9.84 -14.76 9.70
CA VAL A 103 10.25 -13.69 8.79
C VAL A 103 11.58 -13.09 9.25
N GLY A 104 12.58 -13.09 8.36
CA GLY A 104 13.90 -12.53 8.66
C GLY A 104 13.88 -11.02 8.93
N VAL A 105 14.82 -10.53 9.74
CA VAL A 105 14.87 -9.13 10.22
C VAL A 105 14.87 -8.12 9.06
N HIS A 106 15.61 -8.40 7.98
CA HIS A 106 15.71 -7.51 6.82
C HIS A 106 14.58 -7.68 5.78
N TRP A 107 13.69 -8.66 5.97
CA TRP A 107 12.64 -8.95 4.98
C TRP A 107 11.74 -7.75 4.74
N LEU A 108 11.28 -7.09 5.80
CA LEU A 108 10.36 -5.95 5.69
C LEU A 108 11.00 -4.76 4.97
N ALA A 109 12.28 -4.47 5.25
CA ALA A 109 13.01 -3.42 4.56
C ALA A 109 13.16 -3.72 3.06
N ARG A 110 13.44 -4.99 2.72
CA ARG A 110 13.50 -5.44 1.31
C ARG A 110 12.13 -5.39 0.65
N PHE A 111 11.06 -5.73 1.36
CA PHE A 111 9.67 -5.67 0.89
C PHE A 111 9.26 -4.24 0.57
N MET A 112 9.48 -3.29 1.48
CA MET A 112 9.21 -1.87 1.23
C MET A 112 10.05 -1.32 0.07
N LYS A 113 11.30 -1.77 -0.09
CA LYS A 113 12.14 -1.40 -1.25
C LYS A 113 11.58 -1.90 -2.58
N ARG A 114 10.86 -3.03 -2.60
CA ARG A 114 10.19 -3.56 -3.81
C ARG A 114 8.89 -2.84 -4.12
N HIS A 115 8.21 -2.31 -3.10
CA HIS A 115 6.88 -1.71 -3.21
C HIS A 115 6.92 -0.23 -2.79
N PRO A 116 7.40 0.67 -3.67
CA PRO A 116 7.56 2.10 -3.34
C PRO A 116 6.24 2.84 -3.09
N SER A 117 5.10 2.23 -3.42
CA SER A 117 3.77 2.69 -3.03
C SER A 117 3.58 2.69 -1.50
N ILE A 118 4.28 1.83 -0.77
CA ILE A 118 4.27 1.79 0.69
C ILE A 118 5.39 2.70 1.20
N LYS A 119 5.01 3.81 1.83
CA LYS A 119 5.96 4.72 2.49
C LYS A 119 5.79 4.66 3.99
N THR A 120 6.90 4.59 4.73
CA THR A 120 6.87 4.72 6.18
C THR A 120 6.49 6.16 6.53
N LYS A 121 5.38 6.31 7.25
CA LYS A 121 5.00 7.58 7.87
C LYS A 121 5.36 7.55 9.35
N ILE A 122 5.79 8.69 9.88
CA ILE A 122 5.87 8.86 11.33
C ILE A 122 4.42 8.97 11.82
N GLY A 123 3.94 7.92 12.47
CA GLY A 123 2.60 7.94 13.08
C GLY A 123 2.55 8.98 14.19
N LYS A 124 1.53 9.86 14.17
CA LYS A 124 1.19 10.65 15.37
C LYS A 124 0.56 9.70 16.36
N ARG A 125 1.13 9.61 17.58
CA ARG A 125 0.57 8.78 18.66
C ARG A 125 -0.79 9.35 19.02
N GLN A 126 -1.86 8.67 18.62
CA GLN A 126 -3.18 8.90 19.17
C GLN A 126 -3.28 8.17 20.51
N GLU A 127 -3.99 8.77 21.46
CA GLU A 127 -4.21 8.16 22.76
C GLU A 127 -5.03 6.88 22.62
N ALA A 128 -4.52 5.76 23.16
CA ALA A 128 -5.19 4.46 23.05
C ALA A 128 -6.59 4.47 23.68
N SER A 129 -6.81 5.31 24.70
CA SER A 129 -8.11 5.60 25.31
C SER A 129 -9.13 6.07 24.27
N ARG A 130 -8.79 7.07 23.45
CA ARG A 130 -9.67 7.60 22.40
C ARG A 130 -10.11 6.51 21.41
N PHE A 131 -9.22 5.58 21.12
CA PHE A 131 -9.52 4.48 20.20
C PHE A 131 -10.36 3.38 20.84
N ASN A 132 -9.99 2.93 22.03
CA ASN A 132 -10.69 1.86 22.74
C ASN A 132 -12.13 2.25 23.12
N CYS A 133 -12.41 3.53 23.29
CA CYS A 133 -13.76 4.04 23.54
C CYS A 133 -14.66 4.02 22.29
N PHE A 134 -14.11 3.89 21.08
CA PHE A 134 -14.86 3.95 19.81
C PHE A 134 -15.40 2.57 19.39
N THR A 135 -16.20 1.94 20.25
CA THR A 135 -16.84 0.64 19.96
C THR A 135 -18.18 0.83 19.25
N PRO A 136 -18.65 -0.14 18.43
CA PRO A 136 -19.98 -0.07 17.81
C PRO A 136 -21.10 0.15 18.82
N THR A 137 -21.00 -0.47 19.99
CA THR A 137 -21.96 -0.30 21.09
C THR A 137 -21.97 1.13 21.62
N ALA A 138 -20.80 1.72 21.87
CA ALA A 138 -20.70 3.09 22.36
C ALA A 138 -21.19 4.12 21.32
N VAL A 139 -20.88 3.88 20.04
CA VAL A 139 -21.32 4.72 18.92
C VAL A 139 -22.84 4.66 18.78
N ASN A 140 -23.41 3.46 18.73
CA ASN A 140 -24.87 3.29 18.62
C ASN A 140 -25.59 3.89 19.82
N TRP A 141 -25.09 3.65 21.04
CA TRP A 141 -25.65 4.23 22.26
C TRP A 141 -25.69 5.77 22.21
N TYR A 142 -24.62 6.41 21.72
CA TYR A 142 -24.58 7.86 21.56
C TYR A 142 -25.63 8.36 20.57
N PHE A 143 -25.72 7.75 19.39
CA PHE A 143 -26.69 8.15 18.37
C PHE A 143 -28.13 7.88 18.80
N ASP A 144 -28.40 6.76 19.48
CA ASP A 144 -29.71 6.42 20.03
C ASP A 144 -30.20 7.50 21.00
N ILE A 145 -29.35 7.96 21.93
CA ILE A 145 -29.68 9.05 22.85
C ILE A 145 -29.86 10.37 22.09
N ARG A 146 -28.95 10.67 21.16
CA ARG A 146 -28.98 11.91 20.39
C ARG A 146 -30.26 12.04 19.57
N GLU A 147 -30.69 10.98 18.90
CA GLU A 147 -31.91 10.99 18.09
C GLU A 147 -33.18 10.98 18.95
N ARG A 148 -33.19 10.18 20.03
CA ARG A 148 -34.35 10.05 20.90
C ARG A 148 -34.63 11.29 21.75
N GLU A 149 -33.61 11.82 22.41
CA GLU A 149 -33.77 12.88 23.43
C GLU A 149 -33.52 14.28 22.85
N TYR A 150 -32.66 14.38 21.84
CA TYR A 150 -32.17 15.65 21.29
C TYR A 150 -32.41 15.80 19.79
N GLY A 151 -33.15 14.91 19.15
CA GLY A 151 -33.41 14.94 17.70
C GLY A 151 -34.16 16.19 17.22
N TRP A 152 -34.79 16.92 18.13
CA TRP A 152 -35.46 18.20 17.87
C TRP A 152 -34.47 19.38 17.76
N ILE A 153 -33.23 19.23 18.24
CA ILE A 153 -32.17 20.23 18.10
C ILE A 153 -31.63 20.12 16.68
N LYS A 154 -31.82 21.18 15.89
CA LYS A 154 -31.31 21.22 14.53
C LYS A 154 -29.78 21.15 14.50
N PRO A 155 -29.18 20.51 13.49
CA PRO A 155 -27.72 20.45 13.35
C PRO A 155 -27.06 21.83 13.43
N GLU A 156 -27.67 22.85 12.85
CA GLU A 156 -27.20 24.25 12.87
C GLU A 156 -27.07 24.85 14.29
N ASN A 157 -27.80 24.29 15.27
CA ASN A 157 -27.81 24.72 16.66
C ASN A 157 -26.97 23.82 17.57
N THR A 158 -26.22 22.86 17.01
CA THR A 158 -25.32 21.99 17.75
C THR A 158 -23.91 22.58 17.75
N VAL A 159 -23.37 22.87 18.93
CA VAL A 159 -21.98 23.34 19.10
C VAL A 159 -21.15 22.31 19.84
N ASN A 160 -19.90 22.11 19.43
CA ASN A 160 -18.96 21.29 20.17
C ASN A 160 -18.24 22.16 21.21
N VAL A 161 -18.11 21.65 22.44
CA VAL A 161 -17.38 22.31 23.52
C VAL A 161 -16.36 21.31 24.06
N ASP A 162 -15.10 21.48 23.66
CA ASP A 162 -13.97 20.75 24.24
C ASP A 162 -12.90 21.72 24.76
N GLU A 163 -11.92 21.21 25.53
CA GLU A 163 -10.83 21.99 26.15
C GLU A 163 -9.94 22.73 25.12
N GLY A 164 -10.15 22.55 23.81
CA GLY A 164 -9.46 23.26 22.73
C GLY A 164 -10.17 24.51 22.22
N GLY A 165 -11.40 24.79 22.66
CA GLY A 165 -12.17 25.98 22.29
C GLY A 165 -13.56 25.68 21.72
N ILE A 166 -14.45 26.67 21.79
CA ILE A 166 -15.81 26.58 21.24
C ILE A 166 -15.72 26.69 19.71
N MET A 167 -15.96 25.59 19.01
CA MET A 167 -16.11 25.58 17.54
C MET A 167 -17.59 25.44 17.19
N ALA A 168 -18.16 26.52 16.65
CA ALA A 168 -19.47 26.50 16.00
C ALA A 168 -19.32 26.07 14.53
N GLY A 169 -20.08 25.04 14.13
CA GLY A 169 -20.45 24.69 12.76
C GLY A 169 -19.38 24.81 11.65
N PHE A 170 -18.73 23.69 11.30
CA PHE A 170 -18.32 23.43 9.92
C PHE A 170 -18.53 21.95 9.60
N GLY A 171 -19.81 21.59 9.41
CA GLY A 171 -20.24 20.39 8.71
C GLY A 171 -20.81 20.78 7.35
N GLU A 172 -20.03 21.46 6.52
CA GLU A 172 -20.31 21.50 5.09
C GLU A 172 -19.53 20.37 4.42
N TYR A 173 -20.29 19.50 3.75
CA TYR A 173 -19.78 18.47 2.87
C TYR A 173 -18.80 19.06 1.86
N LEU A 174 -17.54 18.61 1.90
CA LEU A 174 -16.64 18.74 0.76
C LEU A 174 -16.17 17.36 0.34
N SER A 175 -16.84 16.86 -0.68
CA SER A 175 -16.31 15.90 -1.64
C SER A 175 -15.01 16.43 -2.24
N PHE A 176 -13.92 15.66 -2.11
CA PHE A 176 -12.92 15.34 -3.15
C PHE A 176 -12.29 13.98 -2.82
#